data_AF-A0A2H9QG18-F1
#
_entry.id   AF-A0A2H9QG18-F1
#
_cell.length_a   1.000
_cell.length_b   1.000
_cell.length_c   1.000
_cell.angle_alpha   90.00
_cell.angle_beta   90.00
_cell.angle_gamma   90.00
#
_symmetry.space_group_name_H-M   'P 1'
#
loop_
_entity.id
_entity.type
_entity.pdbx_description
1 polymer ?
#
loop_
_entity_poly.entity_id
_entity_poly.type
_entity_poly.pdbx_seq_one_letter_code
_entity_poly.pdbx_strand_id
1 'polypeptide(L)'
;DFLTSMLDGRLFSQLIDLSANCKKPLMIVEGNKKDLFTLRNIHENAIKGALSSILLDYQVPILFSDSVQETVSYLYLIAKREQLGKGKEIRLRIGRKGLSQPELQQFVVESLPLIGPTLAKNLLKKFGSVKKIFNANEKKLMKTNKIGEKKAREIRKLIDAEYKEE
;
A
#
# COMPACT_ATOMS: atom_id res chain seq x y z
N ASP A 1 21.37 -18.37 -15.13
CA ASP A 1 21.18 -18.93 -13.78
C ASP A 1 19.72 -19.04 -13.38
N PHE A 2 18.96 -17.94 -13.28
CA PHE A 2 17.52 -17.97 -12.94
C PHE A 2 16.70 -18.96 -13.78
N LEU A 3 16.80 -18.87 -15.11
CA LEU A 3 16.03 -19.75 -16.00
C LEU A 3 16.50 -21.21 -15.94
N THR A 4 17.81 -21.43 -15.79
CA THR A 4 18.37 -22.78 -15.65
C THR A 4 17.95 -23.41 -14.33
N SER A 5 17.99 -22.68 -13.21
CA SER A 5 17.56 -23.19 -11.91
C SER A 5 16.04 -23.38 -11.81
N MET A 6 15.26 -22.61 -12.58
CA MET A 6 13.82 -22.83 -12.76
C MET A 6 13.55 -24.16 -13.47
N LEU A 7 14.25 -24.45 -14.58
CA LEU A 7 14.09 -25.69 -15.34
C LEU A 7 14.53 -26.92 -14.53
N ASP A 8 15.62 -26.80 -13.77
CA ASP A 8 16.15 -27.87 -12.94
C ASP A 8 15.39 -28.02 -11.60
N GLY A 9 14.38 -27.19 -11.33
CA GLY A 9 13.60 -27.18 -10.08
C GLY A 9 14.32 -26.63 -8.85
N ARG A 10 15.65 -26.43 -8.91
CA ARG A 10 16.47 -25.89 -7.80
C ARG A 10 15.96 -24.55 -7.28
N LEU A 11 15.48 -23.67 -8.15
CA LEU A 11 14.96 -22.36 -7.77
C LEU A 11 13.88 -22.46 -6.69
N PHE A 12 12.96 -23.42 -6.83
CA PHE A 12 11.84 -23.58 -5.90
C PHE A 12 12.30 -24.12 -4.54
N SER A 13 13.27 -25.04 -4.51
CA SER A 13 13.86 -25.50 -3.25
C SER A 13 14.54 -24.35 -2.49
N GLN A 14 15.29 -23.50 -3.20
CA GLN A 14 15.93 -22.32 -2.61
C GLN A 14 14.92 -21.30 -2.09
N LEU A 15 13.79 -21.13 -2.76
CA LEU A 15 12.71 -20.24 -2.32
C LEU A 15 12.02 -20.75 -1.05
N ILE A 16 11.79 -22.05 -0.93
CA ILE A 16 11.24 -22.67 0.29
C ILE A 16 12.18 -22.41 1.46
N ASP A 17 13.48 -22.69 1.28
CA ASP A 17 14.49 -22.47 2.32
C ASP A 17 14.60 -20.99 2.69
N LEU A 18 14.57 -20.09 1.71
CA LEU A 18 14.62 -18.65 1.93
C LEU A 18 13.41 -18.18 2.74
N SER A 19 12.20 -18.56 2.35
CA SER A 19 10.97 -18.17 3.05
C SER A 19 10.86 -18.78 4.45
N ALA A 20 11.40 -19.99 4.67
CA ALA A 20 11.40 -20.63 5.98
C ALA A 20 12.39 -19.97 6.96
N ASN A 21 13.54 -19.51 6.47
CA ASN A 21 14.65 -19.05 7.32
C ASN A 21 14.80 -17.52 7.40
N CYS A 22 14.12 -16.76 6.54
CA CYS A 22 14.20 -15.30 6.52
C CYS A 22 12.84 -14.64 6.79
N LYS A 23 12.79 -13.72 7.76
CA LYS A 23 11.56 -12.97 8.09
C LYS A 23 11.04 -12.08 6.95
N LYS A 24 11.94 -11.62 6.08
CA LYS A 24 11.65 -10.71 4.95
C LYS A 24 12.46 -11.19 3.74
N PRO A 25 12.06 -12.29 3.08
CA PRO A 25 12.78 -12.81 1.93
C PRO A 25 12.65 -11.84 0.74
N LEU A 26 13.68 -11.79 -0.11
CA LEU A 26 13.70 -10.98 -1.33
C LEU A 26 14.63 -11.65 -2.34
N MET A 27 14.27 -11.60 -3.62
CA MET A 27 15.14 -12.02 -4.72
C MET A 27 15.49 -10.83 -5.61
N ILE A 28 16.76 -10.75 -6.04
CA ILE A 28 17.19 -9.83 -7.10
C ILE A 28 17.61 -10.68 -8.30
N VAL A 29 17.00 -10.41 -9.46
CA VAL A 29 17.37 -11.03 -10.73
C VAL A 29 18.16 -10.00 -11.54
N GLU A 30 19.45 -10.25 -11.67
CA GLU A 30 20.37 -9.42 -12.44
C GLU A 30 20.42 -9.86 -13.91
N GLY A 31 20.40 -8.89 -14.82
CA GLY A 31 20.41 -9.06 -16.27
C GLY A 31 19.24 -8.33 -16.93
N ASN A 32 19.35 -8.11 -18.25
CA ASN A 32 18.30 -7.42 -18.99
C ASN A 32 17.01 -8.25 -18.95
N LYS A 33 15.90 -7.64 -18.51
CA LYS A 33 14.60 -8.33 -18.43
C LYS A 33 14.15 -8.93 -19.77
N LYS A 34 14.55 -8.34 -20.89
CA LYS A 34 14.23 -8.87 -22.23
C LYS A 34 14.88 -10.24 -22.45
N ASP A 35 16.05 -10.48 -21.87
CA ASP A 35 16.80 -11.72 -22.02
C ASP A 35 16.10 -12.92 -21.37
N LEU A 36 15.15 -12.67 -20.45
CA LEU A 36 14.31 -13.73 -19.91
C LEU A 36 13.54 -14.47 -21.00
N PHE A 37 13.14 -13.76 -22.06
CA PHE A 37 12.27 -14.30 -23.11
C PHE A 37 13.00 -14.63 -24.40
N THR A 38 14.33 -14.43 -24.48
CA THR A 38 15.12 -14.65 -25.69
C THR A 38 15.75 -16.04 -25.76
N LEU A 39 15.81 -16.76 -24.63
CA LEU A 39 16.38 -18.10 -24.58
C LEU A 39 15.52 -19.10 -25.38
N ARG A 40 16.13 -19.72 -26.38
CA ARG A 40 15.50 -20.78 -27.18
C ARG A 40 15.06 -21.92 -26.27
N ASN A 41 13.88 -22.48 -26.53
CA ASN A 41 13.29 -23.65 -25.87
C ASN A 41 12.61 -23.43 -24.50
N ILE A 42 12.42 -22.18 -24.05
CA ILE A 42 11.54 -21.91 -22.90
C ILE A 42 10.32 -21.13 -23.37
N HIS A 43 9.13 -21.70 -23.13
CA HIS A 43 7.89 -21.03 -23.47
C HIS A 43 7.65 -19.84 -22.53
N GLU A 44 7.24 -18.68 -23.07
CA GLU A 44 7.01 -17.45 -22.30
C GLU A 44 6.07 -17.67 -21.10
N ASN A 45 5.00 -18.46 -21.30
CA ASN A 45 4.08 -18.81 -20.22
C ASN A 45 4.72 -19.57 -19.05
N ALA A 46 5.77 -20.37 -19.29
CA ALA A 46 6.48 -21.06 -18.21
C ALA A 46 7.22 -20.04 -17.33
N ILE A 47 7.86 -19.05 -17.95
CA ILE A 47 8.56 -17.96 -17.25
C ILE A 47 7.56 -17.11 -16.46
N LYS A 48 6.46 -16.70 -17.11
CA LYS A 48 5.39 -15.95 -16.45
C LYS A 48 4.79 -16.73 -15.28
N GLY A 49 4.53 -18.02 -15.47
CA GLY A 49 4.01 -18.91 -14.43
C GLY A 49 4.96 -19.03 -13.24
N ALA A 50 6.26 -19.20 -13.49
CA ALA A 50 7.25 -19.23 -12.42
C ALA A 50 7.32 -17.90 -11.67
N LEU A 51 7.40 -16.76 -12.37
CA LEU A 51 7.39 -15.43 -11.75
C LEU A 51 6.12 -15.20 -10.92
N SER A 52 4.95 -15.61 -11.42
CA SER A 52 3.69 -15.54 -10.68
C SER A 52 3.71 -16.41 -9.43
N SER A 53 4.21 -17.63 -9.51
CA SER A 53 4.30 -18.54 -8.37
C SER A 53 5.25 -17.99 -7.28
N ILE A 54 6.40 -17.44 -7.66
CA ILE A 54 7.34 -16.80 -6.73
C ILE A 54 6.66 -15.68 -5.93
N LEU A 55 5.88 -14.84 -6.62
CA LEU A 55 5.20 -13.69 -6.01
C LEU A 55 3.98 -14.08 -5.16
N LEU A 56 3.18 -15.04 -5.60
CA LEU A 56 1.89 -15.36 -4.99
C LEU A 56 1.97 -16.53 -4.01
N ASP A 57 2.68 -17.59 -4.38
CA ASP A 57 2.73 -18.83 -3.60
C ASP A 57 3.84 -18.76 -2.56
N TYR A 58 5.06 -18.43 -3.00
CA TYR A 58 6.24 -18.33 -2.11
C TYR A 58 6.34 -16.99 -1.39
N GLN A 59 5.56 -15.99 -1.82
CA GLN A 59 5.51 -14.64 -1.27
C GLN A 59 6.88 -13.95 -1.20
N VAL A 60 7.75 -14.24 -2.17
CA VAL A 60 9.07 -13.64 -2.28
C VAL A 60 9.01 -12.52 -3.32
N PRO A 61 9.19 -11.24 -2.94
CA PRO A 61 9.25 -10.15 -3.89
C PRO A 61 10.49 -10.28 -4.78
N ILE A 62 10.38 -9.81 -6.03
CA ILE A 62 11.44 -9.85 -7.03
C ILE A 62 11.79 -8.42 -7.44
N LEU A 63 13.06 -8.07 -7.37
CA LEU A 63 13.63 -6.89 -8.03
C LEU A 63 14.40 -7.34 -9.27
N PHE A 64 14.24 -6.60 -10.36
CA PHE A 64 15.07 -6.77 -11.53
C PHE A 64 16.12 -5.68 -11.55
N SER A 65 17.34 -6.05 -11.94
CA SER A 65 18.42 -5.11 -12.17
C SER A 65 19.10 -5.43 -13.49
N ASP A 66 19.38 -4.41 -14.29
CA ASP A 66 20.01 -4.56 -15.60
C ASP A 66 21.55 -4.65 -15.52
N SER A 67 22.17 -4.43 -14.35
CA SER A 67 23.62 -4.45 -14.18
C SER A 67 24.08 -4.66 -12.73
N VAL A 68 25.32 -5.11 -12.56
CA VAL A 68 25.98 -5.22 -11.24
C VAL A 68 25.90 -3.90 -10.45
N GLN A 69 26.10 -2.75 -11.10
CA GLN A 69 26.09 -1.45 -10.44
C GLN A 69 24.70 -1.13 -9.86
N GLU A 70 23.64 -1.50 -10.56
CA GLU A 70 22.28 -1.31 -10.09
C GLU A 70 21.92 -2.34 -9.00
N THR A 71 22.36 -3.60 -9.12
CA THR A 71 22.25 -4.60 -8.04
C THR A 71 22.89 -4.08 -6.74
N VAL A 72 24.11 -3.55 -6.81
CA VAL A 72 24.81 -2.94 -5.66
C VAL A 72 24.03 -1.76 -5.10
N SER A 73 23.46 -0.92 -5.95
CA SER A 73 22.61 0.21 -5.54
C SER A 73 21.38 -0.27 -4.75
N TYR A 74 20.68 -1.30 -5.24
CA TYR A 74 19.56 -1.90 -4.52
C TYR A 74 19.99 -2.45 -3.17
N LEU A 75 21.06 -3.24 -3.12
CA LEU A 75 21.58 -3.83 -1.88
C LEU A 75 21.92 -2.75 -0.85
N TYR A 76 22.62 -1.69 -1.27
CA TYR A 76 22.96 -0.57 -0.38
C TYR A 76 21.71 0.12 0.17
N LEU A 77 20.72 0.42 -0.67
CA LEU A 77 19.48 1.09 -0.25
C LEU A 77 18.64 0.23 0.68
N ILE A 78 18.54 -1.07 0.41
CA ILE A 78 17.83 -2.04 1.26
C ILE A 78 18.50 -2.11 2.64
N ALA A 79 19.82 -2.31 2.67
CA ALA A 79 20.59 -2.37 3.91
C ALA A 79 20.46 -1.07 4.72
N LYS A 80 20.63 0.07 4.05
CA LYS A 80 20.47 1.40 4.68
C LYS A 80 19.08 1.58 5.27
N ARG A 81 18.02 1.14 4.57
CA ARG A 81 16.64 1.24 5.05
C ARG A 81 16.39 0.33 6.25
N GLU A 82 16.86 -0.91 6.23
CA GLU A 82 16.65 -1.85 7.34
C GLU A 82 17.48 -1.49 8.58
N GLN A 83 18.68 -0.91 8.40
CA GLN A 83 19.57 -0.53 9.49
C GLN A 83 19.23 0.84 10.09
N LEU A 84 18.99 1.85 9.25
CA LEU A 84 18.81 3.25 9.68
C LEU A 84 17.37 3.73 9.61
N GLY A 85 16.48 2.99 8.94
CA GLY A 85 15.09 3.39 8.68
C GLY A 85 14.06 2.80 9.66
N LYS A 86 14.49 2.07 10.70
CA LYS A 86 13.59 1.56 11.74
C LYS A 86 12.95 2.73 12.48
N GLY A 87 11.61 2.77 12.50
CA GLY A 87 10.82 3.78 13.21
C GLY A 87 10.05 4.77 12.33
N LYS A 88 10.13 4.69 11.00
CA LYS A 88 9.16 5.41 10.15
C LYS A 88 7.89 4.61 10.05
N GLU A 89 6.93 4.93 10.92
CA GLU A 89 5.53 4.55 10.72
C GLU A 89 5.15 4.84 9.26
N ILE A 90 4.51 3.87 8.62
CA ILE A 90 3.92 4.10 7.31
C ILE A 90 2.84 5.15 7.55
N ARG A 91 3.03 6.33 6.98
CA ARG A 91 2.01 7.39 7.05
C ARG A 91 0.73 6.83 6.47
N LEU A 92 -0.26 6.58 7.33
CA LEU A 92 -1.62 6.22 6.89
C LEU A 92 -2.23 7.31 6.01
N ARG A 93 -1.77 8.56 6.19
CA ARG A 93 -2.19 9.72 5.42
C ARG A 93 -1.26 10.02 4.24
N ILE A 94 -1.77 9.86 3.02
CA ILE A 94 -1.20 10.41 1.79
C ILE A 94 -1.95 11.72 1.46
N GLY A 95 -1.49 12.84 2.00
CA GLY A 95 -2.08 14.16 1.74
C GLY A 95 -1.42 14.87 0.55
N ARG A 96 -2.21 15.56 -0.28
CA ARG A 96 -1.67 16.55 -1.25
C ARG A 96 -0.99 17.70 -0.48
N LYS A 97 0.22 18.07 -0.90
CA LYS A 97 0.89 19.29 -0.42
C LYS A 97 0.24 20.52 -1.08
N GLY A 98 0.19 21.64 -0.37
CA GLY A 98 -0.26 22.94 -0.92
C GLY A 98 -1.78 23.17 -0.93
N LEU A 99 -2.56 22.44 -0.12
CA LEU A 99 -4.00 22.72 0.02
C LEU A 99 -4.24 24.04 0.78
N SER A 100 -5.16 24.86 0.29
CA SER A 100 -5.69 26.03 1.00
C SER A 100 -6.49 25.61 2.25
N GLN A 101 -6.77 26.55 3.15
CA GLN A 101 -7.52 26.25 4.39
C GLN A 101 -8.92 25.64 4.13
N PRO A 102 -9.74 26.12 3.17
CA PRO A 102 -11.01 25.48 2.84
C PRO A 102 -10.85 24.07 2.28
N GLU A 103 -9.83 23.85 1.45
CA GLU A 103 -9.54 22.52 0.91
C GLU A 103 -9.06 21.55 2.00
N LEU A 104 -8.28 22.02 2.98
CA LEU A 104 -7.91 21.24 4.16
C LEU A 104 -9.13 20.87 5.01
N GLN A 105 -10.05 21.81 5.22
CA GLN A 105 -11.30 21.53 5.93
C GLN A 105 -12.14 20.48 5.19
N GLN A 106 -12.27 20.63 3.88
CA GLN A 106 -12.98 19.66 3.04
C GLN A 106 -12.29 18.28 3.09
N PHE A 107 -10.97 18.23 2.96
CA PHE A 107 -10.17 17.01 3.04
C PHE A 107 -10.36 16.26 4.36
N VAL A 108 -10.37 16.98 5.50
CA VAL A 108 -10.61 16.36 6.82
C VAL A 108 -12.03 15.81 6.91
N VAL A 109 -13.04 16.53 6.41
CA VAL A 109 -14.44 16.08 6.48
C VAL A 109 -14.71 14.92 5.51
N GLU A 110 -14.06 14.89 4.35
CA GLU A 110 -14.09 13.74 3.43
C GLU A 110 -13.43 12.47 4.00
N SER A 111 -12.61 12.61 5.04
CA SER A 111 -12.02 11.45 5.73
C SER A 111 -13.02 10.73 6.65
N LEU A 112 -14.22 11.29 6.86
CA LEU A 112 -15.28 10.64 7.63
C LEU A 112 -15.95 9.52 6.82
N PRO A 113 -16.43 8.45 7.49
CA PRO A 113 -17.03 7.31 6.81
C PRO A 113 -18.26 7.74 6.02
N LEU A 114 -18.37 7.24 4.78
CA LEU A 114 -19.51 7.47 3.89
C LEU A 114 -19.72 8.94 3.47
N ILE A 115 -18.69 9.79 3.61
CA ILE A 115 -18.72 11.20 3.22
C ILE A 115 -17.80 11.44 2.02
N GLY A 116 -18.40 11.74 0.86
CA GLY A 116 -17.67 12.21 -0.31
C GLY A 116 -17.65 13.74 -0.44
N PRO A 117 -17.05 14.29 -1.51
CA PRO A 117 -16.82 15.73 -1.66
C PRO A 117 -18.07 16.61 -1.55
N THR A 118 -19.16 16.18 -2.19
CA THR A 118 -20.44 16.91 -2.16
C THR A 118 -21.00 16.99 -0.74
N LEU A 119 -20.93 15.91 0.03
CA LEU A 119 -21.42 15.86 1.40
C LEU A 119 -20.54 16.67 2.34
N ALA A 120 -19.21 16.60 2.17
CA ALA A 120 -18.28 17.39 2.95
C ALA A 120 -18.52 18.90 2.79
N LYS A 121 -18.69 19.37 1.55
CA LYS A 121 -19.06 20.76 1.28
C LYS A 121 -20.40 21.14 1.91
N ASN A 122 -21.41 20.28 1.83
CA ASN A 122 -22.72 20.54 2.43
C ASN A 122 -22.66 20.63 3.96
N LEU A 123 -21.90 19.73 4.59
CA LEU A 123 -21.63 19.76 6.03
C LEU A 123 -20.89 21.05 6.42
N LEU A 124 -19.83 21.40 5.70
CA LEU A 124 -19.06 22.63 5.99
C LEU A 124 -19.90 23.89 5.80
N LYS A 125 -20.74 23.95 4.76
CA LYS A 125 -21.69 25.07 4.57
C LYS A 125 -22.72 25.16 5.69
N LYS A 126 -23.26 24.02 6.14
CA LYS A 126 -24.32 23.98 7.17
C LYS A 126 -23.79 24.26 8.57
N PHE A 127 -22.66 23.67 8.94
CA PHE A 127 -22.10 23.76 10.28
C PHE A 127 -21.05 24.87 10.43
N GLY A 128 -20.42 25.30 9.34
CA GLY A 128 -19.47 26.43 9.30
C GLY A 128 -18.04 26.09 9.74
N SER A 129 -17.79 24.94 10.36
CA SER A 129 -16.43 24.50 10.68
C SER A 129 -16.34 22.99 10.95
N VAL A 130 -15.13 22.43 10.79
CA VAL A 130 -14.83 21.03 11.12
C VAL A 130 -15.19 20.72 12.58
N LYS A 131 -14.81 21.57 13.53
CA LYS A 131 -15.13 21.42 14.96
C LYS A 131 -16.64 21.27 15.20
N LYS A 132 -17.46 22.08 14.54
CA LYS A 132 -18.93 22.04 14.71
C LYS A 132 -19.54 20.77 14.11
N ILE A 133 -18.95 20.22 13.04
CA ILE A 133 -19.34 18.92 12.47
C ILE A 133 -19.00 17.79 13.45
N PHE A 134 -17.78 17.78 13.98
CA PHE A 134 -17.31 16.71 14.87
C PHE A 134 -18.07 16.69 16.20
N ASN A 135 -18.56 17.83 16.68
CA ASN A 135 -19.37 17.94 17.90
C ASN A 135 -20.89 17.77 17.67
N ALA A 136 -21.34 17.56 16.44
CA ALA A 136 -22.76 17.40 16.15
C ALA A 136 -23.23 15.98 16.50
N ASN A 137 -24.36 15.86 17.19
CA ASN A 137 -25.01 14.56 17.42
C ASN A 137 -25.68 14.03 16.15
N GLU A 138 -26.06 12.75 16.14
CA GLU A 138 -26.66 12.08 14.97
C GLU A 138 -27.87 12.84 14.41
N LYS A 139 -28.77 13.28 15.30
CA LYS A 139 -29.96 14.07 14.93
C LYS A 139 -29.60 15.36 14.20
N LYS A 140 -28.55 16.07 14.61
CA LYS A 140 -28.08 17.29 13.93
C LYS A 140 -27.43 16.96 12.59
N LEU A 141 -26.63 15.90 12.51
CA LEU A 141 -25.99 15.46 11.27
C LEU A 141 -27.03 15.09 10.20
N MET A 142 -28.08 14.38 10.60
CA MET A 142 -29.19 13.96 9.72
C MET A 142 -29.98 15.13 9.11
N LYS A 143 -29.91 16.34 9.69
CA LYS A 143 -30.51 17.53 9.07
C LYS A 143 -29.76 17.97 7.80
N THR A 144 -28.61 17.38 7.50
CA THR A 144 -27.86 17.66 6.27
C THR A 144 -28.38 16.79 5.14
N ASN A 145 -28.60 17.39 3.98
CA ASN A 145 -29.11 16.67 2.82
C ASN A 145 -28.26 15.42 2.51
N LYS A 146 -28.91 14.28 2.26
CA LYS A 146 -28.31 12.97 1.96
C LYS A 146 -27.45 12.35 3.09
N ILE A 147 -27.64 12.81 4.34
CA ILE A 147 -27.15 12.13 5.54
C ILE A 147 -28.35 11.48 6.24
N GLY A 148 -28.50 10.17 6.05
CA GLY A 148 -29.46 9.35 6.79
C GLY A 148 -28.87 8.81 8.08
N GLU A 149 -29.70 8.10 8.85
CA GLU A 149 -29.34 7.52 10.15
C GLU A 149 -28.06 6.66 10.08
N LYS A 150 -27.96 5.76 9.11
CA LYS A 150 -26.76 4.92 8.92
C LYS A 150 -25.47 5.74 8.84
N LYS A 151 -25.46 6.80 8.04
CA LYS A 151 -24.25 7.65 7.89
C LYS A 151 -23.96 8.42 9.16
N ALA A 152 -24.99 8.99 9.79
CA ALA A 152 -24.83 9.74 11.03
C ALA A 152 -24.25 8.86 12.15
N ARG A 153 -24.74 7.61 12.27
CA ARG A 153 -24.25 6.63 13.23
C ARG A 153 -22.80 6.22 12.98
N GLU A 154 -22.42 5.91 11.74
CA GLU A 154 -21.02 5.57 11.41
C GLU A 154 -20.06 6.73 11.69
N ILE A 155 -20.47 7.97 11.40
CA ILE A 155 -19.68 9.17 11.72
C ILE A 155 -19.46 9.29 13.23
N ARG A 156 -20.53 9.12 14.03
CA ARG A 156 -20.42 9.17 15.50
C ARG A 156 -19.62 8.02 16.07
N LYS A 157 -19.83 6.81 15.57
CA LYS A 157 -19.05 5.63 15.96
C LYS A 157 -17.56 5.86 15.78
N LEU A 158 -17.12 6.48 14.67
CA LEU A 158 -15.71 6.82 14.47
C LEU A 158 -15.21 7.90 15.44
N ILE A 159 -15.97 8.99 15.60
CA ILE A 159 -15.54 10.15 16.40
C ILE A 159 -15.52 9.84 17.90
N ASP A 160 -16.44 9.01 18.38
CA ASP A 160 -16.63 8.72 19.81
C ASP A 160 -15.89 7.48 20.30
N ALA A 161 -15.39 6.64 19.39
CA ALA A 161 -14.65 5.46 19.79
C ALA A 161 -13.31 5.85 20.43
N GLU A 162 -13.01 5.20 21.55
CA GLU A 162 -11.67 5.25 22.13
C GLU A 162 -10.67 4.57 21.19
N TYR A 163 -9.49 5.19 21.05
CA TYR A 163 -8.40 4.59 20.30
C TYR A 163 -7.88 3.34 21.03
N LYS A 164 -7.67 2.25 20.28
CA LYS A 164 -7.07 1.02 20.76
C LYS A 164 -5.85 0.73 19.89
N GLU A 165 -4.68 0.65 20.51
CA GLU A 165 -3.47 0.14 19.86
C GLU A 165 -3.65 -1.38 19.65
N GLU A 166 -3.36 -1.87 18.45
CA GLU A 166 -3.25 -3.31 18.16
C GLU A 166 -1.94 -3.90 18.71
#